data_AF-A0A5Q2N5G8-F1
#
_entry.id   AF-A0A5Q2N5G8-F1
#
_cell.length_a   1.000
_cell.length_b   1.000
_cell.length_c   1.000
_cell.angle_alpha   90.00
_cell.angle_beta   90.00
_cell.angle_gamma   90.00
#
_symmetry.space_group_name_H-M   'P 1'
#
loop_
_entity.id
_entity.type
_entity.pdbx_description
1 polymer ?
#
loop_
_entity_poly.entity_id
_entity_poly.type
_entity_poly.pdbx_seq_one_letter_code
_entity_poly.pdbx_strand_id
1 'polypeptide(L)'
;MTTVKKKALILSLAIAMTITGLLLYFFQQKTIETGSLISVIVASENIPANTLITEKHLSNSKVTRQQVVEGALQSKSQIVGKITKENIYKGEQIILGRIVQGKQDGLAYLVPKDQRAITMKVDSISGVGGQIQNGDQVDILVYLKPPYSQQEIVKTIFQNVYVIDTGQNKSVESNYITFLMSPFDAEKLFYYSILGEVRLTLRSPLADQQESLQNKIAFAEQETREVQQKLAEAKIQYEEKEKELLERVAIAESTLAKAQEEFNRLALLAEKAGQETEGKTKELQSKVESLQSKSESYESDKGTWQEQLQTEQQEKAMLKEHLSILQKEVTDKEAETERQMQQKEIEHEKALQALRVEQMNKVNDLREKLDDAKERIAELEITSENHDRALSNLLREHRDTYTKELLLFACDQKENIEPEKDKERWQFYHRLYLDILDFLPCQSQPEKLQRK
;
A
#
# COMPACT_ATOMS: atom_id res chain seq x y z
N MET A 1 -56.04 -19.31 -88.04
CA MET A 1 -55.58 -18.19 -87.19
C MET A 1 -55.38 -18.54 -85.71
N THR A 2 -55.59 -19.79 -85.25
CA THR A 2 -55.56 -20.16 -83.81
C THR A 2 -54.22 -20.75 -83.34
N THR A 3 -53.39 -21.30 -84.24
CA THR A 3 -52.09 -21.91 -83.90
C THR A 3 -50.98 -20.89 -83.67
N VAL A 4 -51.00 -19.76 -84.40
CA VAL A 4 -50.01 -18.67 -84.26
C VAL A 4 -50.16 -17.96 -82.91
N LYS A 5 -51.40 -17.74 -82.45
CA LYS A 5 -51.68 -17.13 -81.13
C LYS A 5 -51.21 -18.01 -79.97
N LYS A 6 -51.35 -19.34 -80.07
CA LYS A 6 -50.85 -20.30 -79.06
C LYS A 6 -49.31 -20.31 -78.99
N LYS A 7 -48.62 -20.26 -80.14
CA LYS A 7 -47.15 -20.20 -80.17
C LYS A 7 -46.60 -18.89 -79.60
N ALA A 8 -47.26 -17.75 -79.86
CA ALA A 8 -46.88 -16.46 -79.30
C ALA A 8 -47.03 -16.41 -77.77
N LEU A 9 -48.09 -17.02 -77.22
CA LEU A 9 -48.34 -17.06 -75.78
C LEU A 9 -47.33 -17.92 -75.02
N ILE A 10 -46.91 -19.05 -75.61
CA ILE A 10 -45.85 -19.90 -75.06
C ILE A 10 -44.50 -19.17 -75.08
N LEU A 11 -44.21 -18.42 -76.14
CA LEU A 11 -42.95 -17.67 -76.26
C LEU A 11 -42.88 -16.52 -75.23
N SER A 12 -43.97 -15.77 -75.01
CA SER A 12 -44.00 -14.71 -73.99
C SER A 12 -43.85 -15.26 -72.57
N LEU A 13 -44.42 -16.44 -72.29
CA LEU A 13 -44.31 -17.08 -70.98
C LEU A 13 -42.87 -17.56 -70.72
N ALA A 14 -42.20 -18.11 -71.74
CA ALA A 14 -40.81 -18.52 -71.65
C ALA A 14 -39.88 -17.33 -71.39
N ILE A 15 -40.08 -16.21 -72.09
CA ILE A 15 -39.31 -14.98 -71.91
C ILE A 15 -39.56 -14.36 -70.52
N ALA A 16 -40.80 -14.36 -70.04
CA ALA A 16 -41.11 -13.89 -68.70
C ALA A 16 -40.41 -14.75 -67.62
N MET A 17 -40.46 -16.08 -67.75
CA MET A 17 -39.78 -16.98 -66.82
C MET A 17 -38.25 -16.79 -66.81
N THR A 18 -37.62 -16.59 -67.97
CA THR A 18 -36.17 -16.38 -68.04
C THR A 18 -35.78 -15.04 -67.43
N ILE A 19 -36.53 -13.97 -67.71
CA ILE A 19 -36.27 -12.65 -67.13
C ILE A 19 -36.48 -12.66 -65.61
N THR A 20 -37.56 -13.29 -65.12
CA THR A 20 -37.81 -13.42 -63.67
C THR A 20 -36.75 -14.29 -63.00
N GLY A 21 -36.33 -15.39 -63.64
CA GLY A 21 -35.23 -16.22 -63.15
C GLY A 21 -33.90 -15.46 -63.08
N LEU A 22 -33.59 -14.66 -64.10
CA LEU A 22 -32.39 -13.82 -64.12
C LEU A 22 -32.45 -12.72 -63.04
N LEU A 23 -33.61 -12.09 -62.84
CA LEU A 23 -33.82 -11.11 -61.78
C LEU A 23 -33.67 -11.73 -60.40
N LEU A 24 -34.23 -12.92 -60.16
CA LEU A 24 -34.07 -13.64 -58.90
C LEU A 24 -32.61 -14.06 -58.68
N TYR A 25 -31.88 -14.46 -59.73
CA TYR A 25 -30.46 -14.77 -59.67
C TYR A 25 -29.61 -13.53 -59.32
N PHE A 26 -29.88 -12.38 -59.96
CA PHE A 26 -29.22 -11.12 -59.62
C PHE A 26 -29.59 -10.59 -58.23
N PHE A 27 -30.84 -10.78 -57.78
CA PHE A 27 -31.25 -10.45 -56.41
C PHE A 27 -30.61 -11.38 -55.37
N GLN A 28 -30.38 -12.65 -55.68
CA GLN A 28 -29.62 -13.56 -54.82
C GLN A 28 -28.14 -13.19 -54.75
N GLN A 29 -27.53 -12.68 -55.83
CA GLN A 29 -26.16 -12.14 -55.76
C GLN A 29 -26.05 -10.86 -54.93
N LYS A 30 -27.18 -10.19 -54.63
CA LYS A 30 -27.26 -9.02 -53.76
C LYS A 30 -27.45 -9.38 -52.27
N THR A 31 -27.22 -10.62 -51.86
CA THR A 31 -27.00 -10.93 -50.45
C THR A 31 -25.59 -10.47 -50.06
N ILE A 32 -25.54 -9.30 -49.44
CA ILE A 32 -24.57 -8.83 -48.44
C ILE A 32 -23.29 -9.65 -48.44
N GLU A 33 -22.19 -9.05 -48.91
CA GLU A 33 -20.86 -9.55 -48.55
C GLU A 33 -20.84 -9.72 -47.03
N THR A 34 -20.93 -10.96 -46.57
CA THR A 34 -20.59 -11.34 -45.20
C THR A 34 -19.09 -11.23 -45.08
N GLY A 35 -18.59 -10.00 -45.18
CA GLY A 35 -17.27 -9.64 -44.73
C GLY A 35 -17.19 -10.04 -43.26
N SER A 36 -16.14 -10.77 -42.92
CA SER A 36 -15.86 -11.26 -41.57
C SER A 36 -16.29 -10.24 -40.51
N LEU A 37 -17.31 -10.61 -39.72
CA LEU A 37 -17.85 -9.77 -38.65
C LEU A 37 -16.84 -9.73 -37.51
N ILE A 38 -16.44 -8.52 -37.12
CA ILE A 38 -15.48 -8.27 -36.05
C ILE A 38 -16.28 -7.84 -34.82
N SER A 39 -15.95 -8.42 -33.66
CA SER A 39 -16.52 -8.01 -32.38
C SER A 39 -15.77 -6.78 -31.87
N VAL A 40 -16.50 -5.70 -31.62
CA VAL A 40 -15.97 -4.45 -31.05
C VAL A 40 -16.74 -4.10 -29.76
N ILE A 41 -16.08 -3.35 -28.87
CA ILE A 41 -16.74 -2.87 -27.65
C ILE A 41 -17.40 -1.52 -27.93
N VAL A 42 -18.67 -1.41 -27.56
CA VAL A 42 -19.47 -0.19 -27.63
C VAL A 42 -19.99 0.22 -26.26
N ALA A 43 -20.31 1.51 -26.11
CA ALA A 43 -20.94 2.01 -24.89
C ALA A 43 -22.41 1.54 -24.79
N SER A 44 -22.80 0.96 -23.66
CA SER A 44 -24.19 0.54 -23.39
C SER A 44 -25.12 1.71 -23.03
N GLU A 45 -24.54 2.78 -22.50
CA GLU A 45 -25.18 4.02 -22.09
C GLU A 45 -24.29 5.24 -22.39
N ASN A 46 -24.78 6.45 -22.15
CA ASN A 46 -23.96 7.66 -22.27
C ASN A 46 -22.99 7.72 -21.08
N ILE A 47 -21.69 7.76 -21.37
CA ILE A 47 -20.61 7.83 -20.37
C ILE A 47 -20.03 9.26 -20.43
N PRO A 48 -20.22 10.09 -19.39
CA PRO A 48 -19.62 11.42 -19.34
C PRO A 48 -18.09 11.37 -19.34
N ALA A 49 -17.45 12.49 -19.67
CA ALA A 49 -16.01 12.69 -19.46
C ALA A 49 -15.63 12.51 -17.97
N ASN A 50 -14.38 12.14 -17.70
CA ASN A 50 -13.82 11.91 -16.37
C ASN A 50 -14.54 10.81 -15.56
N THR A 51 -15.14 9.84 -16.23
CA THR A 51 -15.89 8.75 -15.59
C THR A 51 -15.10 7.45 -15.60
N LEU A 52 -15.05 6.76 -14.46
CA LEU A 52 -14.47 5.42 -14.37
C LEU A 52 -15.34 4.41 -15.13
N ILE A 53 -14.75 3.73 -16.10
CA ILE A 53 -15.45 2.75 -16.93
C ILE A 53 -15.53 1.41 -16.19
N THR A 54 -16.75 0.90 -16.07
CA THR A 54 -17.07 -0.38 -15.44
C THR A 54 -17.75 -1.30 -16.45
N GLU A 55 -17.87 -2.59 -16.17
CA GLU A 55 -18.45 -3.54 -17.12
C GLU A 55 -19.89 -3.21 -17.56
N LYS A 56 -20.68 -2.58 -16.67
CA LYS A 56 -22.05 -2.15 -16.97
C LYS A 56 -22.12 -1.09 -18.08
N HIS A 57 -21.05 -0.31 -18.28
CA HIS A 57 -20.96 0.70 -19.32
C HIS A 57 -20.64 0.09 -20.71
N LEU A 58 -20.33 -1.21 -20.78
CA LEU A 58 -19.75 -1.87 -21.96
C LEU A 58 -20.66 -2.95 -22.54
N SER A 59 -20.90 -2.89 -23.85
CA SER A 59 -21.58 -3.93 -24.62
C SER A 59 -20.70 -4.40 -25.79
N ASN A 60 -20.87 -5.66 -26.20
CA ASN A 60 -20.25 -6.17 -27.42
C ASN A 60 -21.18 -5.86 -28.60
N SER A 61 -20.61 -5.41 -29.72
CA SER A 61 -21.32 -5.24 -30.99
C SER A 61 -20.54 -5.93 -32.11
N LYS A 62 -21.25 -6.54 -33.05
CA LYS A 62 -20.65 -7.17 -34.24
C LYS A 62 -20.82 -6.23 -35.41
N VAL A 63 -19.71 -5.77 -35.99
CA VAL A 63 -19.68 -4.84 -37.11
C VAL A 63 -18.83 -5.41 -38.24
N THR A 64 -19.03 -4.95 -39.48
CA THR A 64 -18.15 -5.36 -40.59
C THR A 64 -16.79 -4.67 -40.46
N ARG A 65 -15.75 -5.23 -41.09
CA ARG A 65 -14.40 -4.64 -41.06
C ARG A 65 -14.35 -3.16 -41.50
N GLN A 66 -15.22 -2.76 -42.43
CA GLN A 66 -15.31 -1.38 -42.93
C GLN A 66 -15.94 -0.40 -41.92
N GLN A 67 -16.67 -0.92 -40.93
CA GLN A 67 -17.36 -0.13 -39.90
C GLN A 67 -16.55 0.01 -38.61
N VAL A 68 -15.42 -0.68 -38.48
CA VAL A 68 -14.54 -0.56 -37.30
C VAL A 68 -13.88 0.81 -37.34
N VAL A 69 -14.08 1.61 -36.29
CA VAL A 69 -13.40 2.90 -36.13
C VAL A 69 -11.93 2.65 -35.83
N GLU A 70 -11.05 3.47 -36.36
CA GLU A 70 -9.61 3.38 -36.09
C GLU A 70 -9.33 3.44 -34.57
N GLY A 71 -8.56 2.48 -34.07
CA GLY A 71 -8.25 2.38 -32.64
C GLY A 71 -9.38 1.83 -31.77
N ALA A 72 -10.45 1.27 -32.35
CA ALA A 72 -11.53 0.61 -31.61
C ALA A 72 -11.02 -0.62 -30.83
N LEU A 73 -11.38 -0.68 -29.56
CA LEU A 73 -10.99 -1.74 -28.66
C LEU A 73 -11.94 -2.94 -28.81
N GLN A 74 -11.35 -4.14 -28.80
CA GLN A 74 -12.07 -5.40 -29.00
C GLN A 74 -12.26 -6.19 -27.70
N SER A 75 -11.48 -5.87 -26.66
CA SER A 75 -11.58 -6.53 -25.36
C SER A 75 -12.04 -5.57 -24.27
N LYS A 76 -13.02 -6.00 -23.47
CA LYS A 76 -13.47 -5.27 -22.27
C LYS A 76 -12.34 -5.11 -21.25
N SER A 77 -11.42 -6.07 -21.15
CA SER A 77 -10.29 -6.01 -20.21
C SER A 77 -9.34 -4.83 -20.46
N GLN A 78 -9.30 -4.30 -21.69
CA GLN A 78 -8.49 -3.13 -22.04
C GLN A 78 -9.13 -1.81 -21.60
N ILE A 79 -10.42 -1.84 -21.24
CA ILE A 79 -11.27 -0.65 -21.02
C ILE A 79 -11.70 -0.55 -19.55
N VAL A 80 -12.04 -1.67 -18.92
CA VAL A 80 -12.50 -1.69 -17.52
C VAL A 80 -11.41 -1.12 -16.60
N GLY A 81 -11.80 -0.20 -15.72
CA GLY A 81 -10.89 0.49 -14.81
C GLY A 81 -10.18 1.71 -15.41
N LYS A 82 -10.42 2.03 -16.69
CA LYS A 82 -9.93 3.26 -17.33
C LYS A 82 -10.90 4.42 -17.12
N ILE A 83 -10.42 5.64 -17.30
CA ILE A 83 -11.21 6.87 -17.20
C ILE A 83 -11.44 7.45 -18.59
N THR A 84 -12.65 7.96 -18.87
CA THR A 84 -12.98 8.65 -20.13
C THR A 84 -12.37 10.05 -20.19
N LYS A 85 -11.84 10.46 -21.35
CA LYS A 85 -11.36 11.84 -21.58
C LYS A 85 -12.48 12.79 -21.98
N GLU A 86 -13.45 12.25 -22.71
CA GLU A 86 -14.56 12.97 -23.32
C GLU A 86 -15.87 12.21 -23.11
N ASN A 87 -16.99 12.84 -23.45
CA ASN A 87 -18.28 12.16 -23.45
C ASN A 87 -18.31 11.08 -24.54
N ILE A 88 -18.70 9.86 -24.16
CA ILE A 88 -18.93 8.73 -25.07
C ILE A 88 -20.42 8.44 -25.08
N TYR A 89 -21.05 8.46 -26.25
CA TYR A 89 -22.50 8.26 -26.34
C TYR A 89 -22.86 6.78 -26.49
N LYS A 90 -24.09 6.43 -26.09
CA LYS A 90 -24.63 5.08 -26.23
C LYS A 90 -24.51 4.59 -27.68
N GLY A 91 -23.99 3.38 -27.85
CA GLY A 91 -23.79 2.73 -29.14
C GLY A 91 -22.47 3.09 -29.84
N GLU A 92 -21.71 4.05 -29.30
CA GLU A 92 -20.42 4.45 -29.86
C GLU A 92 -19.33 3.41 -29.59
N GLN A 93 -18.44 3.16 -30.56
CA GLN A 93 -17.28 2.28 -30.40
C GLN A 93 -16.24 2.95 -29.50
N ILE A 94 -15.77 2.22 -28.48
CA ILE A 94 -14.76 2.75 -27.56
C ILE A 94 -13.39 2.61 -28.20
N ILE A 95 -12.75 3.75 -28.43
CA ILE A 95 -11.40 3.84 -29.02
C ILE A 95 -10.36 4.18 -27.96
N LEU A 96 -9.13 3.72 -28.18
CA LEU A 96 -7.98 3.96 -27.29
C LEU A 96 -7.76 5.46 -27.00
N GLY A 97 -7.98 6.31 -28.00
CA GLY A 97 -7.80 7.76 -27.89
C GLY A 97 -8.74 8.46 -26.90
N ARG A 98 -9.92 7.89 -26.64
CA ARG A 98 -10.95 8.46 -25.75
C ARG A 98 -10.84 8.03 -24.30
N ILE A 99 -9.89 7.15 -23.99
CA ILE A 99 -9.64 6.66 -22.63
C ILE A 99 -8.23 7.01 -22.18
N VAL A 100 -8.08 7.29 -20.88
CA VAL A 100 -6.79 7.66 -20.28
C VAL A 100 -5.81 6.49 -20.36
N GLN A 101 -4.62 6.76 -20.93
CA GLN A 101 -3.52 5.83 -21.10
C GLN A 101 -2.39 6.06 -20.08
N GLY A 102 -2.26 7.28 -19.55
CA GLY A 102 -1.24 7.58 -18.54
C GLY A 102 -1.00 9.08 -18.38
N LYS A 103 0.23 9.44 -17.96
CA LYS A 103 0.64 10.81 -17.62
C LYS A 103 0.34 11.86 -18.68
N GLN A 104 0.49 11.48 -19.96
CA GLN A 104 0.27 12.36 -21.11
C GLN A 104 -1.15 12.92 -21.20
N ASP A 105 -2.12 12.23 -20.58
CA ASP A 105 -3.51 12.67 -20.56
C ASP A 105 -3.83 13.61 -19.40
N GLY A 106 -2.90 13.77 -18.45
CA GLY A 106 -3.01 14.66 -17.31
C GLY A 106 -2.50 14.01 -16.03
N LEU A 107 -1.72 14.77 -15.24
CA LEU A 107 -1.19 14.31 -13.95
C LEU A 107 -2.29 13.90 -12.97
N ALA A 108 -3.46 14.54 -13.03
CA ALA A 108 -4.59 14.25 -12.15
C ALA A 108 -5.04 12.78 -12.22
N TYR A 109 -4.92 12.12 -13.38
CA TYR A 109 -5.33 10.73 -13.53
C TYR A 109 -4.34 9.72 -12.93
N LEU A 110 -3.12 10.16 -12.57
CA LEU A 110 -2.14 9.34 -11.88
C LEU A 110 -2.24 9.43 -10.35
N VAL A 111 -3.06 10.36 -9.84
CA VAL A 111 -3.23 10.58 -8.41
C VAL A 111 -4.35 9.68 -7.90
N PRO A 112 -4.08 8.72 -6.99
CA PRO A 112 -5.12 7.92 -6.36
C PRO A 112 -6.09 8.79 -5.55
N LYS A 113 -7.31 8.27 -5.35
CA LYS A 113 -8.42 8.99 -4.69
C LYS A 113 -8.02 9.60 -3.34
N ASP A 114 -7.24 8.86 -2.55
CA ASP A 114 -6.89 9.22 -1.16
C ASP A 114 -5.54 9.93 -1.04
N GLN A 115 -4.98 10.37 -2.17
CA GLN A 115 -3.69 11.04 -2.23
C GLN A 115 -3.78 12.38 -2.98
N ARG A 116 -2.69 13.14 -2.89
CA ARG A 116 -2.50 14.44 -3.52
C ARG A 116 -1.13 14.49 -4.17
N ALA A 117 -1.09 15.09 -5.34
CA ALA A 117 0.14 15.51 -5.99
C ALA A 117 0.56 16.87 -5.42
N ILE A 118 1.77 16.96 -4.85
CA ILE A 118 2.35 18.21 -4.39
C ILE A 118 3.70 18.43 -5.05
N THR A 119 3.91 19.62 -5.60
CA THR A 119 5.15 19.99 -6.28
C THR A 119 6.01 20.85 -5.37
N MET A 120 7.29 20.49 -5.25
CA MET A 120 8.30 21.34 -4.64
C MET A 120 9.36 21.74 -5.66
N LYS A 121 9.82 22.98 -5.54
CA LYS A 121 11.02 23.42 -6.24
C LYS A 121 12.24 22.76 -5.61
N VAL A 122 13.15 22.29 -6.44
CA VAL A 122 14.44 21.72 -6.02
C VAL A 122 15.56 22.36 -6.82
N ASP A 123 16.76 22.32 -6.26
CA ASP A 123 18.02 22.64 -6.94
C ASP A 123 18.81 21.36 -7.20
N SER A 124 20.01 21.49 -7.77
CA SER A 124 20.88 20.35 -8.07
C SER A 124 21.35 19.59 -6.82
N ILE A 125 21.39 20.23 -5.65
CA ILE A 125 21.88 19.60 -4.41
C ILE A 125 20.73 18.89 -3.69
N SER A 126 19.63 19.60 -3.48
CA SER A 126 18.40 19.10 -2.85
C SER A 126 17.70 18.02 -3.67
N GLY A 127 17.91 17.98 -4.99
CA GLY A 127 17.34 16.98 -5.91
C GLY A 127 18.29 15.84 -6.30
N VAL A 128 19.32 15.53 -5.49
CA VAL A 128 20.27 14.42 -5.75
C VAL A 128 20.90 14.52 -7.14
N GLY A 129 21.39 15.70 -7.51
CA GLY A 129 22.05 15.93 -8.80
C GLY A 129 21.14 15.79 -10.02
N GLY A 130 19.80 15.82 -9.84
CA GLY A 130 18.85 15.58 -10.92
C GLY A 130 18.75 14.12 -11.34
N GLN A 131 19.21 13.18 -10.51
CA GLN A 131 19.12 11.74 -10.81
C GLN A 131 17.77 11.12 -10.48
N ILE A 132 16.91 11.85 -9.76
CA ILE A 132 15.56 11.38 -9.40
C ILE A 132 14.72 11.27 -10.69
N GLN A 133 14.11 10.11 -10.89
CA GLN A 133 13.23 9.78 -12.01
C GLN A 133 11.77 9.58 -11.57
N ASN A 134 10.86 9.56 -12.55
CA ASN A 134 9.48 9.20 -12.27
C ASN A 134 9.40 7.73 -11.85
N GLY A 135 8.72 7.45 -10.75
CA GLY A 135 8.62 6.11 -10.18
C GLY A 135 9.59 5.84 -9.04
N ASP A 136 10.56 6.72 -8.80
CA ASP A 136 11.47 6.61 -7.69
C ASP A 136 10.78 6.87 -6.34
N GLN A 137 11.41 6.37 -5.29
CA GLN A 137 11.04 6.64 -3.91
C GLN A 137 12.13 7.49 -3.26
N VAL A 138 11.72 8.52 -2.53
CA VAL A 138 12.64 9.43 -1.85
C VAL A 138 12.23 9.58 -0.38
N ASP A 139 13.22 9.87 0.46
CA ASP A 139 12.97 10.39 1.80
C ASP A 139 13.16 11.91 1.77
N ILE A 140 12.37 12.62 2.57
CA ILE A 140 12.35 14.08 2.65
C ILE A 140 12.89 14.48 4.01
N LEU A 141 13.98 15.24 4.00
CA LEU A 141 14.63 15.79 5.18
C LEU A 141 14.39 17.29 5.24
N VAL A 142 14.22 17.80 6.45
CA VAL A 142 14.17 19.24 6.72
C VAL A 142 15.34 19.62 7.62
N TYR A 143 15.97 20.73 7.29
CA TYR A 143 16.93 21.42 8.11
C TYR A 143 16.28 22.68 8.66
N LEU A 144 16.22 22.78 9.99
CA LEU A 144 15.56 23.85 10.71
C LEU A 144 16.57 24.64 11.56
N LYS A 145 16.43 25.96 11.52
CA LYS A 145 17.14 26.90 12.41
C LYS A 145 16.13 27.64 13.28
N PRO A 146 15.82 27.14 14.49
CA PRO A 146 14.86 27.80 15.36
C PRO A 146 15.39 29.18 15.79
N PRO A 147 14.57 30.25 15.74
CA PRO A 147 15.04 31.62 15.99
C PRO A 147 15.59 31.88 17.40
N TYR A 148 15.26 31.01 18.36
CA TYR A 148 15.68 31.13 19.77
C TYR A 148 16.60 30.00 20.24
N SER A 149 17.05 29.12 19.35
CA SER A 149 17.98 28.03 19.66
C SER A 149 19.20 28.10 18.75
N GLN A 150 20.39 27.96 19.34
CA GLN A 150 21.62 27.80 18.54
C GLN A 150 21.80 26.37 18.01
N GLN A 151 20.90 25.45 18.35
CA GLN A 151 20.95 24.08 17.83
C GLN A 151 20.22 24.01 16.48
N GLU A 152 21.00 23.73 15.44
CA GLU A 152 20.49 23.37 14.13
C GLU A 152 19.98 21.93 14.16
N ILE A 153 18.80 21.69 13.59
CA ILE A 153 18.14 20.38 13.64
C ILE A 153 17.95 19.87 12.22
N VAL A 154 18.42 18.66 11.94
CA VAL A 154 18.08 17.91 10.72
C VAL A 154 17.15 16.77 11.11
N LYS A 155 16.01 16.65 10.44
CA LYS A 155 15.07 15.54 10.66
C LYS A 155 14.51 15.03 9.35
N THR A 156 14.43 13.71 9.21
CA THR A 156 13.63 13.07 8.16
C THR A 156 12.16 13.19 8.53
N ILE A 157 11.40 13.95 7.75
CA ILE A 157 9.97 14.23 8.00
C ILE A 157 9.07 13.24 7.27
N PHE A 158 9.50 12.77 6.10
CA PHE A 158 8.79 11.75 5.34
C PHE A 158 9.78 10.73 4.80
N GLN A 159 9.36 9.48 4.77
CA GLN A 159 10.11 8.39 4.18
C GLN A 159 9.27 7.70 3.13
N ASN A 160 9.92 7.12 2.13
CA ASN A 160 9.28 6.32 1.10
C ASN A 160 8.20 7.08 0.31
N VAL A 161 8.50 8.32 -0.07
CA VAL A 161 7.59 9.18 -0.83
C VAL A 161 7.76 8.90 -2.31
N TYR A 162 6.65 8.61 -3.00
CA TYR A 162 6.66 8.26 -4.42
C TYR A 162 6.71 9.50 -5.31
N VAL A 163 7.57 9.48 -6.33
CA VAL A 163 7.76 10.59 -7.28
C VAL A 163 6.98 10.33 -8.57
N ILE A 164 6.13 11.29 -8.97
CA ILE A 164 5.28 11.18 -10.17
C ILE A 164 5.68 12.11 -11.32
N ASP A 165 6.38 13.21 -11.01
CA ASP A 165 6.92 14.13 -12.02
C ASP A 165 8.21 14.78 -11.55
N THR A 166 9.21 14.83 -12.42
CA THR A 166 10.52 15.45 -12.12
C THR A 166 10.81 16.66 -13.00
N GLY A 167 9.88 17.08 -13.86
CA GLY A 167 9.99 18.30 -14.66
C GLY A 167 11.13 18.35 -15.68
N GLN A 168 11.99 17.32 -15.74
CA GLN A 168 13.26 17.32 -16.49
C GLN A 168 13.11 17.47 -18.01
N ASN A 169 11.91 17.27 -18.56
CA ASN A 169 11.63 17.44 -19.99
C ASN A 169 11.11 18.84 -20.37
N LYS A 170 11.10 19.81 -19.44
CA LYS A 170 10.68 21.20 -19.71
C LYS A 170 11.89 22.13 -19.59
N SER A 171 12.05 23.04 -20.57
CA SER A 171 13.21 23.92 -20.75
C SER A 171 13.75 24.59 -19.46
N VAL A 172 14.93 24.12 -19.05
CA VAL A 172 16.11 24.74 -18.38
C VAL A 172 15.96 25.58 -17.08
N GLU A 173 14.84 26.20 -16.71
CA GLU A 173 14.90 27.20 -15.61
C GLU A 173 14.17 26.86 -14.29
N SER A 174 13.65 25.65 -14.11
CA SER A 174 13.10 25.25 -12.81
C SER A 174 13.10 23.74 -12.65
N ASN A 175 14.04 23.21 -11.88
CA ASN A 175 13.95 21.83 -11.40
C ASN A 175 12.85 21.78 -10.33
N TYR A 176 11.86 20.93 -10.55
CA TYR A 176 10.78 20.71 -9.61
C TYR A 176 10.51 19.22 -9.54
N ILE A 177 10.06 18.75 -8.37
CA ILE A 177 9.67 17.36 -8.18
C ILE A 177 8.28 17.34 -7.59
N THR A 178 7.43 16.50 -8.15
CA THR A 178 6.06 16.28 -7.73
C THR A 178 5.94 14.92 -7.06
N PHE A 179 5.46 14.95 -5.83
CA PHE A 179 5.32 13.81 -4.94
C PHE A 179 3.87 13.39 -4.83
N LEU A 180 3.67 12.12 -4.52
CA LEU A 180 2.38 11.56 -4.19
C LEU A 180 2.29 11.27 -2.70
N MET A 181 1.36 11.94 -2.01
CA MET A 181 1.26 11.92 -0.54
C MET A 181 -0.18 11.91 -0.07
N SER A 182 -0.44 11.59 1.20
CA SER A 182 -1.76 11.87 1.79
C SER A 182 -2.03 13.38 1.85
N PRO A 183 -3.29 13.84 1.87
CA PRO A 183 -3.61 15.26 2.03
C PRO A 183 -2.94 15.89 3.26
N PHE A 184 -2.92 15.17 4.38
CA PHE A 184 -2.31 15.62 5.63
C PHE A 184 -0.78 15.74 5.55
N ASP A 185 -0.12 14.79 4.89
CA ASP A 185 1.33 14.83 4.70
C ASP A 185 1.73 15.95 3.74
N ALA A 186 0.92 16.22 2.71
CA ALA A 186 1.14 17.34 1.78
C ALA A 186 1.06 18.69 2.49
N GLU A 187 0.10 18.90 3.39
CA GLU A 187 -0.01 20.11 4.21
C GLU A 187 1.21 20.28 5.14
N LYS A 188 1.63 19.20 5.80
CA LYS A 188 2.84 19.19 6.63
C LYS A 188 4.10 19.50 5.83
N LEU A 189 4.24 18.92 4.63
CA LEU A 189 5.38 19.19 3.76
C LEU A 189 5.43 20.67 3.37
N PHE A 190 4.28 21.24 3.02
CA PHE A 190 4.17 22.67 2.74
C PHE A 190 4.59 23.51 3.96
N TYR A 191 4.10 23.18 5.16
CA TYR A 191 4.51 23.84 6.40
C TYR A 191 6.02 23.78 6.63
N TYR A 192 6.65 22.60 6.51
CA TYR A 192 8.10 22.46 6.68
C TYR A 192 8.91 23.18 5.60
N SER A 193 8.38 23.28 4.37
CA SER A 193 9.02 24.02 3.28
C SER A 193 9.08 25.53 3.53
N ILE A 194 8.19 26.06 4.36
CA ILE A 194 8.20 27.48 4.77
C ILE A 194 9.18 27.68 5.93
N LEU A 195 9.29 26.71 6.84
CA LEU A 195 10.08 26.84 8.06
C LEU A 195 11.59 26.64 7.86
N GLY A 196 12.02 25.93 6.83
CA GLY A 196 13.43 25.62 6.65
C GLY A 196 13.78 25.04 5.29
N GLU A 197 15.01 24.54 5.17
CA GLU A 197 15.52 23.98 3.92
C GLU A 197 15.16 22.51 3.81
N VAL A 198 14.51 22.15 2.70
CA VAL A 198 14.12 20.78 2.41
C VAL A 198 15.14 20.13 1.48
N ARG A 199 15.55 18.90 1.78
CA ARG A 199 16.45 18.09 0.95
C ARG A 199 15.88 16.71 0.74
N LEU A 200 16.16 16.13 -0.43
CA LEU A 200 15.71 14.79 -0.79
C LEU A 200 16.89 13.82 -0.74
N THR A 201 16.61 12.59 -0.32
CA THR A 201 17.53 11.47 -0.47
C THR A 201 16.85 10.36 -1.25
N LEU A 202 17.53 9.83 -2.26
CA LEU A 202 17.01 8.76 -3.10
C LEU A 202 17.06 7.42 -2.36
N ARG A 203 15.94 6.69 -2.35
CA ARG A 203 15.83 5.38 -1.72
C ARG A 203 16.14 4.28 -2.74
N SER A 204 16.82 3.23 -2.29
CA SER A 204 17.01 2.03 -3.12
C SER A 204 15.67 1.36 -3.40
N PRO A 205 15.38 0.93 -4.64
CA PRO A 205 14.15 0.18 -4.94
C PRO A 205 14.14 -1.22 -4.29
N LEU A 206 15.28 -1.68 -3.78
CA LEU A 206 15.45 -2.94 -3.05
C LEU A 206 15.50 -2.75 -1.53
N ALA A 207 15.33 -1.52 -1.02
CA ALA A 207 15.30 -1.30 0.42
C ALA A 207 14.04 -1.95 1.00
N ASP A 208 14.23 -3.01 1.80
CA ASP A 208 13.17 -3.87 2.30
C ASP A 208 12.03 -3.08 2.96
N GLN A 209 10.78 -3.42 2.59
CA GLN A 209 9.59 -2.97 3.32
C GLN A 209 9.66 -3.32 4.81
N GLN A 210 10.39 -4.40 5.15
CA GLN A 210 10.61 -4.91 6.50
C GLN A 210 11.45 -3.98 7.38
N GLU A 211 12.50 -3.35 6.83
CA GLU A 211 13.34 -2.40 7.57
C GLU A 211 12.57 -1.10 7.87
N SER A 212 11.69 -0.66 6.96
CA SER A 212 10.83 0.51 7.20
C SER A 212 9.78 0.27 8.30
N LEU A 213 9.25 -0.95 8.40
CA LEU A 213 8.28 -1.33 9.43
C LEU A 213 8.97 -1.50 10.79
N GLN A 214 10.13 -2.15 10.83
CA GLN A 214 10.92 -2.29 12.04
C GLN A 214 11.39 -0.93 12.58
N ASN A 215 11.82 -0.01 11.72
CA ASN A 215 12.20 1.34 12.13
C ASN A 215 11.00 2.17 12.61
N LYS A 216 9.83 2.00 11.99
CA LYS A 216 8.58 2.63 12.46
C LYS A 216 8.11 2.06 13.79
N ILE A 217 8.22 0.76 13.99
CA ILE A 217 7.90 0.08 15.26
C ILE A 217 8.88 0.54 16.34
N ALA A 218 10.19 0.56 16.06
CA ALA A 218 11.20 1.04 17.01
C ALA A 218 10.99 2.51 17.39
N PHE A 219 10.63 3.37 16.43
CA PHE A 219 10.31 4.77 16.70
C PHE A 219 9.02 4.93 17.53
N ALA A 220 7.97 4.18 17.20
CA ALA A 220 6.72 4.19 17.96
C ALA A 220 6.90 3.62 19.38
N GLU A 221 7.72 2.57 19.54
CA GLU A 221 8.10 2.04 20.86
C GLU A 221 8.86 3.07 21.67
N GLN A 222 9.75 3.85 21.05
CA GLN A 222 10.49 4.90 21.73
C GLN A 222 9.57 6.05 22.19
N GLU A 223 8.69 6.55 21.33
CA GLU A 223 7.69 7.56 21.72
C GLU A 223 6.77 7.04 22.84
N THR A 224 6.37 5.76 22.78
CA THR A 224 5.53 5.15 23.81
C THR A 224 6.27 5.04 25.15
N ARG A 225 7.56 4.69 25.14
CA ARG A 225 8.40 4.67 26.35
C ARG A 225 8.55 6.05 26.96
N GLU A 226 8.78 7.09 26.15
CA GLU A 226 8.87 8.47 26.64
C GLU A 226 7.56 8.93 27.30
N VAL A 227 6.41 8.58 26.71
CA VAL A 227 5.08 8.88 27.28
C VAL A 227 4.86 8.09 28.59
N GLN A 228 5.21 6.81 28.62
CA GLN A 228 5.10 5.99 29.83
C GLN A 228 6.00 6.50 30.96
N GLN A 229 7.21 6.99 30.64
CA GLN A 229 8.13 7.56 31.61
C GLN A 229 7.59 8.88 32.18
N LYS A 230 7.10 9.79 31.33
CA LYS A 230 6.46 11.04 31.78
C LYS A 230 5.22 10.77 32.64
N LEU A 231 4.43 9.75 32.30
CA LEU A 231 3.28 9.33 33.09
C LEU A 231 3.70 8.78 34.47
N ALA A 232 4.80 8.01 34.53
CA ALA A 232 5.34 7.50 35.78
C ALA A 232 5.90 8.62 36.67
N GLU A 233 6.65 9.55 36.09
CA GLU A 233 7.17 10.74 36.78
C GLU A 233 6.02 11.60 37.34
N ALA A 234 4.97 11.83 36.55
CA ALA A 234 3.78 12.53 37.01
C ALA A 234 3.10 11.81 38.20
N LYS A 235 2.93 10.48 38.12
CA LYS A 235 2.33 9.70 39.22
C LYS A 235 3.12 9.84 40.52
N ILE A 236 4.45 9.76 40.46
CA ILE A 236 5.32 9.91 41.64
C ILE A 236 5.14 11.30 42.25
N GLN A 237 5.15 12.36 41.42
CA GLN A 237 4.92 13.74 41.90
C GLN A 237 3.55 13.91 42.58
N TYR A 238 2.50 13.30 42.03
CA TYR A 238 1.17 13.33 42.64
C TYR A 238 1.13 12.59 43.98
N GLU A 239 1.77 11.42 44.09
CA GLU A 239 1.83 10.65 45.35
C GLU A 239 2.62 11.38 46.44
N GLU A 240 3.71 12.08 46.08
CA GLU A 240 4.46 12.92 47.01
C GLU A 240 3.63 14.10 47.51
N LYS A 241 2.93 14.79 46.60
CA LYS A 241 2.05 15.92 46.94
C LYS A 241 0.86 15.48 47.81
N GLU A 242 0.30 14.30 47.55
CA GLU A 242 -0.78 13.69 48.36
C GLU A 242 -0.29 13.41 49.79
N LYS A 243 0.94 12.89 49.97
CA LYS A 243 1.54 12.70 51.30
C LYS A 243 1.79 14.02 52.03
N GLU A 244 2.32 15.03 51.35
CA GLU A 244 2.58 16.34 51.95
C GLU A 244 1.27 16.99 52.44
N LEU A 245 0.20 16.90 51.64
CA LEU A 245 -1.13 17.40 52.03
C LEU A 245 -1.69 16.67 53.25
N LEU A 246 -1.58 15.33 53.29
CA LEU A 246 -2.03 14.53 54.44
C LEU A 246 -1.26 14.87 55.73
N GLU A 247 0.05 15.10 55.63
CA GLU A 247 0.86 15.51 56.78
C GLU A 247 0.45 16.90 57.31
N ARG A 248 0.20 17.85 56.40
CA ARG A 248 -0.29 19.20 56.78
C ARG A 248 -1.66 19.15 57.44
N VAL A 249 -2.56 18.31 56.96
CA VAL A 249 -3.88 18.09 57.57
C VAL A 249 -3.75 17.50 58.98
N ALA A 250 -2.89 16.48 59.16
CA ALA A 250 -2.66 15.87 60.48
C ALA A 250 -2.08 16.87 61.50
N ILE A 251 -1.15 17.73 61.06
CA ILE A 251 -0.62 18.81 61.89
C ILE A 251 -1.75 19.77 62.29
N ALA A 252 -2.53 20.24 61.31
CA ALA A 252 -3.64 21.17 61.52
C ALA A 252 -4.68 20.63 62.53
N GLU A 253 -5.09 19.36 62.40
CA GLU A 253 -5.99 18.69 63.34
C GLU A 253 -5.42 18.61 64.76
N SER A 254 -4.13 18.31 64.89
CA SER A 254 -3.46 18.28 66.19
C SER A 254 -3.41 19.66 66.85
N THR A 255 -3.20 20.72 66.07
CA THR A 255 -3.22 22.10 66.57
C THR A 255 -4.62 22.54 66.97
N LEU A 256 -5.65 22.17 66.21
CA LEU A 256 -7.04 22.45 66.54
C LEU A 256 -7.45 21.77 67.85
N ALA A 257 -7.06 20.49 68.04
CA ALA A 257 -7.32 19.76 69.27
C ALA A 257 -6.68 20.43 70.50
N LYS A 258 -5.42 20.88 70.39
CA LYS A 258 -4.73 21.61 71.46
C LYS A 258 -5.39 22.97 71.77
N ALA A 259 -5.84 23.69 70.74
CA ALA A 259 -6.54 24.95 70.92
C ALA A 259 -7.90 24.75 71.62
N GLN A 260 -8.62 23.69 71.27
CA GLN A 260 -9.89 23.32 71.92
C GLN A 260 -9.68 22.94 73.40
N GLU A 261 -8.59 22.24 73.72
CA GLU A 261 -8.24 21.87 75.09
C GLU A 261 -7.91 23.10 75.95
N GLU A 262 -7.11 24.04 75.41
CA GLU A 262 -6.81 25.32 76.07
C GLU A 262 -8.07 26.18 76.22
N PHE A 263 -8.96 26.21 75.22
CA PHE A 263 -10.25 26.90 75.32
C PHE A 263 -11.12 26.32 76.45
N ASN A 264 -11.26 24.99 76.52
CA ASN A 264 -12.01 24.33 77.58
C ASN A 264 -11.40 24.57 78.97
N ARG A 265 -10.06 24.59 79.07
CA ARG A 265 -9.33 24.89 80.31
C ARG A 265 -9.58 26.33 80.77
N LEU A 266 -9.56 27.29 79.85
CA LEU A 266 -9.85 28.69 80.13
C LEU A 266 -11.33 28.91 80.49
N ALA A 267 -12.26 28.22 79.85
CA ALA A 267 -13.68 28.24 80.20
C ALA A 267 -13.93 27.72 81.62
N LEU A 268 -13.28 26.61 82.02
CA LEU A 268 -13.35 26.08 83.39
C LEU A 268 -12.73 27.03 84.43
N LEU A 269 -11.66 27.73 84.06
CA LEU A 269 -11.05 28.76 84.92
C LEU A 269 -11.93 30.01 85.03
N ALA A 270 -12.64 30.39 83.97
CA ALA A 270 -13.61 31.49 84.00
C ALA A 270 -14.84 31.13 84.86
N GLU A 271 -15.33 29.89 84.80
CA GLU A 271 -16.39 29.39 85.67
C GLU A 271 -15.96 29.39 87.15
N LYS A 272 -14.73 28.98 87.45
CA LYS A 272 -14.15 29.08 88.81
C LYS A 272 -13.87 30.52 89.26
N ALA A 273 -13.51 31.42 88.34
CA ALA A 273 -13.28 32.84 88.61
C ALA A 273 -14.58 33.65 88.79
N GLY A 274 -15.73 33.08 88.42
CA GLY A 274 -17.08 33.60 88.73
C GLY A 274 -17.41 33.67 90.22
N GLN A 275 -16.50 33.24 91.11
CA GLN A 275 -16.62 33.41 92.56
C GLN A 275 -15.69 34.47 93.18
N GLU A 276 -14.82 35.18 92.43
CA GLU A 276 -14.02 36.28 93.02
C GLU A 276 -13.65 37.39 92.00
N THR A 277 -14.50 38.41 91.99
CA THR A 277 -14.27 39.86 91.68
C THR A 277 -13.87 40.36 90.28
N GLU A 278 -14.62 41.39 89.88
CA GLU A 278 -14.47 42.28 88.73
C GLU A 278 -13.08 42.93 88.65
N GLY A 279 -12.43 42.78 87.49
CA GLY A 279 -11.12 43.39 87.19
C GLY A 279 -10.33 42.59 86.16
N LYS A 280 -10.35 41.24 86.27
CA LYS A 280 -9.74 40.32 85.30
C LYS A 280 -10.63 40.00 84.08
N THR A 281 -11.89 40.42 84.11
CA THR A 281 -12.93 40.12 83.12
C THR A 281 -12.65 40.74 81.74
N LYS A 282 -12.04 41.93 81.66
CA LYS A 282 -11.75 42.59 80.36
C LYS A 282 -10.53 42.03 79.61
N GLU A 283 -9.49 41.57 80.32
CA GLU A 283 -8.31 40.96 79.68
C GLU A 283 -8.59 39.52 79.23
N LEU A 284 -9.40 38.79 79.99
CA LEU A 284 -9.88 37.46 79.58
C LEU A 284 -10.86 37.54 78.42
N GLN A 285 -11.77 38.53 78.39
CA GLN A 285 -12.66 38.73 77.24
C GLN A 285 -11.92 39.02 75.93
N SER A 286 -10.91 39.89 75.93
CA SER A 286 -10.16 40.18 74.69
C SER A 286 -9.33 39.00 74.19
N LYS A 287 -8.79 38.18 75.11
CA LYS A 287 -8.11 36.92 74.74
C LYS A 287 -9.08 35.88 74.19
N VAL A 288 -10.25 35.73 74.80
CA VAL A 288 -11.30 34.81 74.32
C VAL A 288 -11.81 35.23 72.94
N GLU A 289 -12.07 36.52 72.71
CA GLU A 289 -12.47 37.04 71.39
C GLU A 289 -11.37 36.84 70.33
N SER A 290 -10.09 37.03 70.68
CA SER A 290 -8.97 36.78 69.77
C SER A 290 -8.78 35.31 69.40
N LEU A 291 -9.14 34.39 70.30
CA LEU A 291 -9.04 32.96 70.10
C LEU A 291 -10.26 32.41 69.34
N GLN A 292 -11.46 32.96 69.59
CA GLN A 292 -12.66 32.69 68.78
C GLN A 292 -12.46 33.13 67.32
N SER A 293 -11.95 34.35 67.09
CA SER A 293 -11.64 34.82 65.73
C SER A 293 -10.62 33.94 65.01
N LYS A 294 -9.62 33.39 65.73
CA LYS A 294 -8.66 32.45 65.15
C LYS A 294 -9.30 31.09 64.86
N SER A 295 -10.14 30.56 65.75
CA SER A 295 -10.89 29.33 65.53
C SER A 295 -11.74 29.42 64.26
N GLU A 296 -12.52 30.48 64.14
CA GLU A 296 -13.42 30.71 63.00
C GLU A 296 -12.65 30.83 61.67
N SER A 297 -11.47 31.45 61.69
CA SER A 297 -10.55 31.49 60.53
C SER A 297 -10.05 30.10 60.16
N TYR A 298 -9.64 29.27 61.14
CA TYR A 298 -9.19 27.91 60.88
C TYR A 298 -10.31 26.98 60.40
N GLU A 299 -11.55 27.19 60.87
CA GLU A 299 -12.71 26.44 60.41
C GLU A 299 -13.14 26.83 59.00
N SER A 300 -13.00 28.11 58.62
CA SER A 300 -13.15 28.59 57.24
C SER A 300 -12.09 28.00 56.30
N ASP A 301 -10.82 28.01 56.72
CA ASP A 301 -9.71 27.46 55.94
C ASP A 301 -9.84 25.93 55.78
N LYS A 302 -10.30 25.23 56.82
CA LYS A 302 -10.61 23.79 56.75
C LYS A 302 -11.72 23.49 55.73
N GLY A 303 -12.77 24.31 55.69
CA GLY A 303 -13.86 24.16 54.71
C GLY A 303 -13.37 24.29 53.27
N THR A 304 -12.55 25.29 53.00
CA THR A 304 -11.95 25.51 51.66
C THR A 304 -11.00 24.39 51.24
N TRP A 305 -10.21 23.84 52.16
CA TRP A 305 -9.35 22.68 51.85
C TRP A 305 -10.15 21.39 51.62
N GLN A 306 -11.27 21.18 52.32
CA GLN A 306 -12.16 20.05 52.08
C GLN A 306 -12.83 20.10 50.70
N GLU A 307 -13.22 21.30 50.27
CA GLU A 307 -13.81 21.53 48.94
C GLU A 307 -12.77 21.32 47.83
N GLN A 308 -11.53 21.78 48.03
CA GLN A 308 -10.41 21.52 47.12
C GLN A 308 -10.09 20.02 47.01
N LEU A 309 -10.08 19.29 48.14
CA LEU A 309 -9.85 17.84 48.16
C LEU A 309 -10.96 17.08 47.42
N GLN A 310 -12.23 17.48 47.58
CA GLN A 310 -13.34 16.90 46.83
C GLN A 310 -13.22 17.13 45.33
N THR A 311 -12.75 18.31 44.93
CA THR A 311 -12.56 18.66 43.52
C THR A 311 -11.44 17.83 42.89
N GLU A 312 -10.29 17.70 43.56
CA GLU A 312 -9.18 16.83 43.10
C GLU A 312 -9.57 15.34 43.08
N GLN A 313 -10.39 14.87 44.03
CA GLN A 313 -10.92 13.49 44.01
C GLN A 313 -11.86 13.24 42.82
N GLN A 314 -12.69 14.23 42.45
CA GLN A 314 -13.55 14.15 41.26
C GLN A 314 -12.73 14.16 39.97
N GLU A 315 -11.69 14.99 39.86
CA GLU A 315 -10.77 14.98 38.71
C GLU A 315 -10.03 13.65 38.59
N LYS A 316 -9.56 13.07 39.72
CA LYS A 316 -8.92 11.75 39.76
C LYS A 316 -9.86 10.64 39.29
N ALA A 317 -11.15 10.71 39.64
CA ALA A 317 -12.16 9.77 39.19
C ALA A 317 -12.39 9.87 37.66
N MET A 318 -12.51 11.09 37.13
CA MET A 318 -12.66 11.32 35.68
C MET A 318 -11.42 10.84 34.90
N LEU A 319 -10.21 11.14 35.38
CA LEU A 319 -8.97 10.67 34.75
C LEU A 319 -8.87 9.15 34.75
N LYS A 320 -9.28 8.48 35.84
CA LYS A 320 -9.28 7.01 35.92
C LYS A 320 -10.24 6.38 34.92
N GLU A 321 -11.41 6.98 34.72
CA GLU A 321 -12.37 6.54 33.70
C GLU A 321 -11.83 6.74 32.28
N HIS A 322 -11.22 7.90 32.01
CA HIS A 322 -10.60 8.17 30.70
C HIS A 322 -9.45 7.19 30.40
N LEU A 323 -8.64 6.86 31.41
CA LEU A 323 -7.54 5.91 31.28
C LEU A 323 -8.05 4.49 31.00
N SER A 324 -9.19 4.10 31.59
CA SER A 324 -9.87 2.84 31.27
C SER A 324 -10.38 2.79 29.83
N ILE A 325 -10.90 3.90 29.30
CA ILE A 325 -11.35 3.99 27.90
C ILE A 325 -10.17 3.84 26.96
N LEU A 326 -9.08 4.58 27.21
CA LEU A 326 -7.87 4.51 26.41
C LEU A 326 -7.22 3.12 26.43
N GLN A 327 -7.19 2.46 27.59
CA GLN A 327 -6.70 1.08 27.69
C GLN A 327 -7.53 0.13 26.83
N LYS A 328 -8.86 0.30 26.82
CA LYS A 328 -9.76 -0.50 25.99
C LYS A 328 -9.53 -0.26 24.49
N GLU A 329 -9.37 1.00 24.08
CA GLU A 329 -9.08 1.34 22.68
C GLU A 329 -7.74 0.76 22.20
N VAL A 330 -6.72 0.77 23.07
CA VAL A 330 -5.42 0.15 22.77
C VAL A 330 -5.59 -1.36 22.57
N THR A 331 -6.28 -2.05 23.50
CA THR A 331 -6.51 -3.50 23.37
C THR A 331 -7.35 -3.86 22.14
N ASP A 332 -8.32 -3.02 21.77
CA ASP A 332 -9.15 -3.24 20.59
C ASP A 332 -8.32 -3.09 19.29
N LYS A 333 -7.42 -2.09 19.24
CA LYS A 333 -6.50 -1.90 18.11
C LYS A 333 -5.44 -2.98 17.99
N GLU A 334 -4.92 -3.47 19.12
CA GLU A 334 -3.98 -4.61 19.14
C GLU A 334 -4.66 -5.86 18.55
N ALA A 335 -5.88 -6.16 19.00
CA ALA A 335 -6.66 -7.28 18.48
C ALA A 335 -7.02 -7.13 16.99
N GLU A 336 -7.32 -5.92 16.53
CA GLU A 336 -7.56 -5.65 15.10
C GLU A 336 -6.31 -5.87 14.25
N THR A 337 -5.15 -5.43 14.75
CA THR A 337 -3.86 -5.60 14.06
C THR A 337 -3.47 -7.07 13.97
N GLU A 338 -3.68 -7.83 15.05
CA GLU A 338 -3.40 -9.28 15.08
C GLU A 338 -4.29 -10.03 14.08
N ARG A 339 -5.59 -9.69 13.99
CA ARG A 339 -6.48 -10.26 12.97
C ARG A 339 -6.03 -9.95 11.55
N GLN A 340 -5.55 -8.73 11.29
CA GLN A 340 -5.03 -8.36 9.97
C GLN A 340 -3.75 -9.13 9.62
N MET A 341 -2.87 -9.40 10.59
CA MET A 341 -1.68 -10.22 10.38
C MET A 341 -2.03 -11.67 10.06
N GLN A 342 -2.91 -12.28 10.87
CA GLN A 342 -3.38 -13.66 10.62
C GLN A 342 -4.05 -13.81 9.25
N GLN A 343 -4.87 -12.83 8.86
CA GLN A 343 -5.51 -12.83 7.54
C GLN A 343 -4.48 -12.77 6.40
N LYS A 344 -3.45 -11.92 6.52
CA LYS A 344 -2.37 -11.85 5.53
C LYS A 344 -1.54 -13.13 5.47
N GLU A 345 -1.30 -13.77 6.60
CA GLU A 345 -0.59 -15.05 6.66
C GLU A 345 -1.37 -16.16 5.94
N ILE A 346 -2.69 -16.24 6.16
CA ILE A 346 -3.58 -17.16 5.45
C ILE A 346 -3.59 -16.87 3.94
N GLU A 347 -3.63 -15.60 3.54
CA GLU A 347 -3.58 -15.20 2.12
C GLU A 347 -2.24 -15.57 1.47
N HIS A 348 -1.13 -15.35 2.17
CA HIS A 348 0.20 -15.75 1.72
C HIS A 348 0.30 -17.27 1.59
N GLU A 349 -0.20 -18.04 2.55
CA GLU A 349 -0.19 -19.51 2.48
C GLU A 349 -1.03 -20.02 1.30
N LYS A 350 -2.20 -19.45 1.06
CA LYS A 350 -3.03 -19.76 -0.12
C LYS A 350 -2.31 -19.45 -1.43
N ALA A 351 -1.61 -18.32 -1.51
CA ALA A 351 -0.82 -17.97 -2.69
C ALA A 351 0.32 -18.99 -2.93
N LEU A 352 0.98 -19.43 -1.86
CA LEU A 352 2.06 -20.41 -1.92
C LEU A 352 1.56 -21.80 -2.34
N GLN A 353 0.37 -22.19 -1.86
CA GLN A 353 -0.31 -23.40 -2.31
C GLN A 353 -0.71 -23.32 -3.79
N ALA A 354 -1.26 -22.19 -4.24
CA ALA A 354 -1.61 -21.99 -5.65
C ALA A 354 -0.38 -22.08 -6.56
N LEU A 355 0.74 -21.47 -6.15
CA LEU A 355 2.01 -21.55 -6.88
C LEU A 355 2.52 -23.01 -6.96
N ARG A 356 2.41 -23.77 -5.86
CA ARG A 356 2.81 -25.19 -5.84
C ARG A 356 1.97 -26.02 -6.81
N VAL A 357 0.66 -25.77 -6.89
CA VAL A 357 -0.23 -26.44 -7.85
C VAL A 357 0.14 -26.07 -9.29
N GLU A 358 0.42 -24.80 -9.57
CA GLU A 358 0.85 -24.36 -10.90
C GLU A 358 2.17 -25.02 -11.33
N GLN A 359 3.16 -25.07 -10.43
CA GLN A 359 4.43 -25.75 -10.70
C GLN A 359 4.22 -27.25 -10.93
N MET A 360 3.37 -27.92 -10.15
CA MET A 360 3.05 -29.33 -10.33
C MET A 360 2.39 -29.60 -11.69
N ASN A 361 1.48 -28.72 -12.13
CA ASN A 361 0.85 -28.83 -13.44
C ASN A 361 1.87 -28.67 -14.58
N LYS A 362 2.83 -27.73 -14.46
CA LYS A 362 3.93 -27.58 -15.43
C LYS A 362 4.80 -28.83 -15.48
N VAL A 363 5.14 -29.41 -14.32
CA VAL A 363 5.91 -30.67 -14.27
C VAL A 363 5.16 -31.82 -14.93
N ASN A 364 3.84 -31.92 -14.73
CA ASN A 364 3.03 -32.95 -15.36
C ASN A 364 2.93 -32.77 -16.89
N ASP A 365 2.73 -31.54 -17.39
CA ASP A 365 2.75 -31.23 -18.82
C ASP A 365 4.11 -31.58 -19.46
N LEU A 366 5.23 -31.29 -18.76
CA LEU A 366 6.55 -31.68 -19.22
C LEU A 366 6.75 -33.21 -19.23
N ARG A 367 6.18 -33.94 -18.27
CA ARG A 367 6.20 -35.41 -18.27
C ARG A 367 5.41 -35.99 -19.43
N GLU A 368 4.22 -35.47 -19.70
CA GLU A 368 3.39 -35.89 -20.82
C GLU A 368 4.12 -35.68 -22.16
N LYS A 369 4.72 -34.49 -22.35
CA LYS A 369 5.57 -34.21 -23.52
C LYS A 369 6.78 -35.12 -23.63
N LEU A 370 7.39 -35.49 -22.50
CA LEU A 370 8.52 -36.40 -22.46
C LEU A 370 8.08 -37.83 -22.86
N ASP A 371 6.92 -38.28 -22.41
CA ASP A 371 6.41 -39.60 -22.76
C ASP A 371 5.95 -39.67 -24.23
N ASP A 372 5.32 -38.61 -24.77
CA ASP A 372 5.03 -38.47 -26.21
C ASP A 372 6.33 -38.48 -27.04
N ALA A 373 7.36 -37.76 -26.58
CA ALA A 373 8.67 -37.77 -27.24
C ALA A 373 9.33 -39.17 -27.21
N LYS A 374 9.22 -39.92 -26.11
CA LYS A 374 9.73 -41.30 -26.04
C LYS A 374 8.96 -42.23 -26.97
N GLU A 375 7.64 -42.09 -27.06
CA GLU A 375 6.81 -42.88 -27.97
C GLU A 375 7.18 -42.60 -29.43
N ARG A 376 7.37 -41.33 -29.80
CA ARG A 376 7.85 -40.93 -31.13
C ARG A 376 9.26 -41.42 -31.42
N ILE A 377 10.15 -41.45 -30.43
CA ILE A 377 11.50 -42.05 -30.57
C ILE A 377 11.39 -43.56 -30.78
N ALA A 378 10.53 -44.26 -30.03
CA ALA A 378 10.29 -45.69 -30.20
C ALA A 378 9.66 -46.02 -31.58
N GLU A 379 8.79 -45.15 -32.10
CA GLU A 379 8.29 -45.26 -33.48
C GLU A 379 9.41 -45.06 -34.51
N LEU A 380 10.37 -44.17 -34.26
CA LEU A 380 11.53 -43.94 -35.12
C LEU A 380 12.56 -45.08 -35.05
N GLU A 381 12.64 -45.80 -33.94
CA GLU A 381 13.51 -46.98 -33.76
C GLU A 381 13.12 -48.19 -34.63
N ILE A 382 11.97 -48.16 -35.33
CA ILE A 382 11.61 -49.18 -36.34
C ILE A 382 12.30 -48.95 -37.70
N THR A 383 13.08 -47.87 -37.88
CA THR A 383 13.84 -47.64 -39.13
C THR A 383 15.34 -47.43 -38.85
N SER A 384 16.06 -48.54 -38.71
CA SER A 384 17.49 -48.59 -38.38
C SER A 384 18.44 -48.18 -39.52
N GLU A 385 18.22 -47.01 -40.14
CA GLU A 385 19.17 -46.53 -41.17
C GLU A 385 19.38 -45.01 -41.26
N ASN A 386 18.74 -44.17 -40.43
CA ASN A 386 18.87 -42.70 -40.52
C ASN A 386 19.20 -41.98 -39.19
N HIS A 387 19.63 -42.71 -38.17
CA HIS A 387 19.83 -42.21 -36.81
C HIS A 387 20.80 -41.00 -36.73
N ASP A 388 21.92 -41.04 -37.47
CA ASP A 388 22.94 -39.99 -37.41
C ASP A 388 22.53 -38.66 -38.07
N ARG A 389 21.60 -38.70 -39.03
CA ARG A 389 21.08 -37.50 -39.72
C ARG A 389 19.94 -36.83 -38.96
N ALA A 390 19.12 -37.61 -38.25
CA ALA A 390 18.03 -37.07 -37.44
C ALA A 390 18.57 -36.37 -36.19
N LEU A 391 19.56 -36.99 -35.51
CA LEU A 391 20.17 -36.43 -34.31
C LEU A 391 20.95 -35.13 -34.61
N SER A 392 21.66 -35.08 -35.73
CA SER A 392 22.39 -33.88 -36.16
C SER A 392 21.48 -32.73 -36.61
N ASN A 393 20.28 -33.02 -37.15
CA ASN A 393 19.31 -31.99 -37.50
C ASN A 393 18.55 -31.44 -36.29
N LEU A 394 18.19 -32.30 -35.32
CA LEU A 394 17.49 -31.90 -34.09
C LEU A 394 18.38 -31.01 -33.20
N LEU A 395 19.67 -31.34 -33.10
CA LEU A 395 20.67 -30.51 -32.41
C LEU A 395 20.93 -29.17 -33.13
N ARG A 396 20.69 -29.10 -34.45
CA ARG A 396 20.84 -27.88 -35.25
C ARG A 396 19.63 -26.96 -35.17
N GLU A 397 18.44 -27.50 -34.91
CA GLU A 397 17.17 -26.78 -34.85
C GLU A 397 16.95 -26.07 -33.50
N HIS A 398 17.56 -26.57 -32.41
CA HIS A 398 17.48 -25.98 -31.06
C HIS A 398 18.78 -25.31 -30.58
N ARG A 399 19.50 -24.67 -31.51
CA ARG A 399 20.86 -24.14 -31.35
C ARG A 399 21.05 -23.14 -30.19
N ASP A 400 20.01 -22.38 -29.82
CA ASP A 400 20.15 -21.20 -28.95
C ASP A 400 19.27 -21.20 -27.69
N THR A 401 18.48 -22.25 -27.41
CA THR A 401 17.45 -22.17 -26.35
C THR A 401 17.77 -22.93 -25.07
N TYR A 402 18.50 -24.06 -25.13
CA TYR A 402 18.64 -24.96 -23.97
C TYR A 402 20.09 -25.30 -23.57
N THR A 403 21.08 -24.88 -24.35
CA THR A 403 22.47 -25.34 -24.23
C THR A 403 23.14 -24.90 -22.92
N LYS A 404 22.76 -23.74 -22.37
CA LYS A 404 23.36 -23.20 -21.13
C LYS A 404 22.77 -23.81 -19.86
N GLU A 405 21.46 -24.03 -19.82
CA GLU A 405 20.78 -24.68 -18.68
C GLU A 405 21.07 -26.18 -18.63
N LEU A 406 21.12 -26.87 -19.77
CA LEU A 406 21.54 -28.27 -19.82
C LEU A 406 23.00 -28.46 -19.36
N LEU A 407 23.90 -27.54 -19.70
CA LEU A 407 25.30 -27.62 -19.27
C LEU A 407 25.44 -27.45 -17.75
N LEU A 408 24.71 -26.49 -17.17
CA LEU A 408 24.64 -26.27 -15.72
C LEU A 408 24.02 -27.48 -15.00
N PHE A 409 22.96 -28.06 -15.54
CA PHE A 409 22.33 -29.26 -15.00
C PHE A 409 23.25 -30.49 -15.08
N ALA A 410 23.88 -30.76 -16.22
CA ALA A 410 24.80 -31.89 -16.37
C ALA A 410 26.04 -31.75 -15.47
N CYS A 411 26.53 -30.52 -15.25
CA CYS A 411 27.65 -30.25 -14.35
C CYS A 411 27.27 -30.48 -12.87
N ASP A 412 26.10 -30.01 -12.45
CA ASP A 412 25.57 -30.18 -11.09
C ASP A 412 25.29 -31.66 -10.77
N GLN A 413 24.68 -32.40 -11.71
CA GLN A 413 24.44 -33.84 -11.55
C GLN A 413 25.75 -34.65 -11.51
N LYS A 414 26.77 -34.24 -12.25
CA LYS A 414 28.10 -34.89 -12.23
C LYS A 414 28.86 -34.64 -10.92
N GLU A 415 28.77 -33.45 -10.32
CA GLU A 415 29.41 -33.14 -9.04
C GLU A 415 28.73 -33.86 -7.85
N ASN A 416 27.43 -34.13 -7.94
CA ASN A 416 26.66 -34.83 -6.89
C ASN A 416 26.70 -36.36 -6.95
N ILE A 417 27.39 -36.96 -7.93
CA ILE A 417 27.53 -38.43 -8.05
C ILE A 417 28.94 -38.85 -7.67
N GLU A 418 29.07 -39.64 -6.60
CA GLU A 418 30.33 -40.32 -6.26
C GLU A 418 30.62 -41.43 -7.30
N PRO A 419 31.74 -41.35 -8.06
CA PRO A 419 31.98 -42.26 -9.19
C PRO A 419 32.12 -43.74 -8.78
N GLU A 420 32.40 -44.00 -7.51
CA GLU A 420 32.56 -45.35 -6.96
C GLU A 420 31.21 -46.04 -6.66
N LYS A 421 30.12 -45.27 -6.54
CA LYS A 421 28.78 -45.80 -6.21
C LYS A 421 27.89 -46.05 -7.43
N ASP A 422 28.03 -45.27 -8.50
CA ASP A 422 27.19 -45.39 -9.70
C ASP A 422 27.95 -44.98 -10.97
N LYS A 423 28.77 -45.91 -11.46
CA LYS A 423 29.76 -45.68 -12.52
C LYS A 423 29.13 -45.42 -13.89
N GLU A 424 28.05 -46.12 -14.23
CA GLU A 424 27.39 -45.97 -15.53
C GLU A 424 26.71 -44.60 -15.64
N ARG A 425 26.05 -44.18 -14.55
CA ARG A 425 25.37 -42.89 -14.50
C ARG A 425 26.35 -41.72 -14.51
N TRP A 426 27.48 -41.84 -13.79
CA TRP A 426 28.56 -40.85 -13.85
C TRP A 426 29.16 -40.76 -15.25
N GLN A 427 29.41 -41.90 -15.92
CA GLN A 427 29.96 -41.93 -17.28
C GLN A 427 29.01 -41.32 -18.31
N PHE A 428 27.70 -41.54 -18.17
CA PHE A 428 26.69 -40.93 -19.03
C PHE A 428 26.72 -39.40 -18.93
N TYR A 429 26.64 -38.83 -17.73
CA TYR A 429 26.67 -37.37 -17.54
C TYR A 429 28.04 -36.78 -17.88
N HIS A 430 29.12 -37.52 -17.69
CA HIS A 430 30.46 -37.10 -18.09
C HIS A 430 30.60 -37.01 -19.62
N ARG A 431 30.10 -38.00 -20.36
CA ARG A 431 30.13 -38.00 -21.82
C ARG A 431 29.22 -36.92 -22.39
N LEU A 432 28.01 -36.78 -21.85
CA LEU A 432 27.09 -35.68 -22.18
C LEU A 432 27.73 -34.30 -21.95
N TYR A 433 28.47 -34.12 -20.85
CA TYR A 433 29.20 -32.88 -20.56
C TYR A 433 30.30 -32.57 -21.59
N LEU A 434 31.07 -33.58 -22.03
CA LEU A 434 32.11 -33.42 -23.04
C LEU A 434 31.52 -33.14 -24.43
N ASP A 435 30.47 -33.86 -24.80
CA ASP A 435 29.80 -33.69 -26.10
C ASP A 435 29.16 -32.29 -26.21
N ILE A 436 28.68 -31.69 -25.11
CA ILE A 436 28.16 -30.31 -25.14
C ILE A 436 29.31 -29.28 -25.16
N LEU A 437 30.45 -29.57 -24.53
CA LEU A 437 31.62 -28.68 -24.53
C LEU A 437 32.28 -28.54 -25.91
N ASP A 438 32.38 -29.63 -26.68
CA ASP A 438 32.96 -29.61 -28.03
C ASP A 438 32.13 -28.79 -29.04
N PHE A 439 30.87 -28.51 -28.72
CA PHE A 439 29.94 -27.75 -29.57
C PHE A 439 29.81 -26.26 -29.22
N LEU A 440 30.46 -25.77 -28.15
CA LEU A 440 30.40 -24.36 -27.72
C LEU A 440 31.64 -23.56 -28.17
N PRO A 441 31.50 -22.39 -28.83
CA PRO A 441 32.64 -21.53 -29.14
C PRO A 441 33.24 -20.92 -27.86
N CYS A 442 34.58 -20.91 -27.74
CA CYS A 442 35.35 -20.51 -26.54
C CYS A 442 34.95 -19.16 -25.88
N GLN A 443 34.28 -18.26 -26.60
CA GLN A 443 33.85 -16.95 -26.08
C GLN A 443 32.53 -16.98 -25.28
N SER A 444 31.87 -18.15 -25.15
CA SER A 444 30.55 -18.29 -24.50
C SER A 444 30.55 -19.10 -23.19
N GLN A 445 31.72 -19.45 -22.65
CA GLN A 445 31.83 -20.19 -21.40
C GLN A 445 31.62 -19.25 -20.17
N PRO A 446 30.84 -19.65 -19.15
CA PRO A 446 30.64 -18.83 -17.95
C PRO A 446 31.92 -18.70 -17.13
N GLU A 447 32.14 -17.55 -16.47
CA GLU A 447 33.38 -17.22 -15.72
C GLU A 447 33.81 -18.27 -14.67
N LYS A 448 32.87 -19.06 -14.13
CA LYS A 448 33.18 -20.17 -13.20
C LYS A 448 33.97 -21.32 -13.87
N LEU A 449 33.84 -21.52 -15.18
CA LEU A 449 34.56 -22.55 -15.94
C LEU A 449 35.93 -22.08 -16.44
N GLN A 450 36.19 -20.77 -16.55
CA GLN A 450 37.49 -20.23 -16.97
C GLN A 450 38.55 -20.22 -15.85
N ARG A 451 38.14 -20.41 -14.58
CA ARG A 451 39.04 -20.40 -13.42
C ARG A 451 39.52 -21.79 -12.96
N LYS A 452 38.99 -22.87 -13.50
CA LYS A 452 39.48 -24.25 -13.32
C LYS A 452 40.11 -24.71 -14.63
#